data_AF-A0A363TQH3-F1
#
_entry.id   AF-A0A363TQH3-F1
#
_cell.length_a   1.000
_cell.length_b   1.000
_cell.length_c   1.000
_cell.angle_alpha   90.00
_cell.angle_beta   90.00
_cell.angle_gamma   90.00
#
_symmetry.space_group_name_H-M   'P 1'
#
loop_
_entity.id
_entity.type
_entity.pdbx_description
1 polymer ?
#
loop_
_entity_poly.entity_id
_entity_poly.type
_entity_poly.pdbx_seq_one_letter_code
_entity_poly.pdbx_strand_id
1 'polypeptide(L)'
;MTAAGGTRNFRALFISDVHLGSKGCQAERLLDFLKHHEAEHIYLIGDIVDGWQLRSGWYWPQSHNDVVQKLLRRARKGARITYVPGNHDEFLRDYYGTHFGGIEVVETAIHAGADGRRYLVIHGDLFDLIVTQARWLALLGDKAYEVAIAANRIFNAARRRLGFPYWSLSQWAKLKVKNAVNYIGEFERTLADEALRHGAEGVICGHIHHAAIRDIFGMRYVNCGDWVESCTAIAEHADGRLEIVTWTDPARSGFALVAPPAARAA
;
A
#
# COMPACT_ATOMS: atom_id res chain seq x y z
N MET A 1 15.62 1.52 -36.61
CA MET A 1 15.09 0.23 -36.13
C MET A 1 14.37 0.50 -34.81
N THR A 2 13.05 0.41 -34.84
CA THR A 2 12.13 0.67 -33.72
C THR A 2 12.30 -0.39 -32.63
N ALA A 3 12.58 0.03 -31.39
CA ALA A 3 12.65 -0.86 -30.24
C ALA A 3 11.28 -1.51 -30.01
N ALA A 4 11.19 -2.82 -30.18
CA ALA A 4 10.08 -3.62 -29.70
C ALA A 4 10.09 -3.55 -28.17
N GLY A 5 9.08 -2.93 -27.56
CA GLY A 5 8.93 -2.88 -26.11
C GLY A 5 8.76 -4.30 -25.57
N GLY A 6 9.80 -4.84 -24.93
CA GLY A 6 9.80 -6.18 -24.35
C GLY A 6 9.20 -6.20 -22.94
N THR A 7 8.50 -7.27 -22.60
CA THR A 7 8.02 -7.54 -21.25
C THR A 7 9.18 -7.61 -20.25
N ARG A 8 9.07 -6.89 -19.13
CA ARG A 8 10.05 -6.97 -18.02
C ARG A 8 9.72 -8.17 -17.13
N ASN A 9 10.73 -8.98 -16.82
CA ASN A 9 10.61 -10.11 -15.93
C ASN A 9 11.24 -9.80 -14.57
N PHE A 10 10.55 -10.17 -13.51
CA PHE A 10 10.99 -10.01 -12.13
C PHE A 10 10.94 -11.35 -11.40
N ARG A 11 11.67 -11.45 -10.30
CA ARG A 11 11.59 -12.60 -9.41
C ARG A 11 10.29 -12.56 -8.61
N ALA A 12 10.00 -11.40 -8.02
CA ALA A 12 8.75 -11.17 -7.30
C ALA A 12 8.14 -9.80 -7.63
N LEU A 13 6.81 -9.73 -7.58
CA LEU A 13 6.05 -8.49 -7.57
C LEU A 13 5.21 -8.42 -6.29
N PHE A 14 5.15 -7.25 -5.69
CA PHE A 14 4.32 -6.97 -4.51
C PHE A 14 3.37 -5.82 -4.84
N ILE A 15 2.07 -6.11 -4.77
CA ILE A 15 0.97 -5.22 -5.15
C ILE A 15 0.00 -5.16 -3.98
N SER A 16 -0.41 -3.95 -3.59
CA SER A 16 -1.30 -3.68 -2.45
C SER A 16 -2.34 -2.63 -2.84
N ASP A 17 -3.39 -2.49 -2.03
CA ASP A 17 -4.31 -1.34 -2.02
C ASP A 17 -4.88 -1.04 -3.42
N VAL A 18 -5.43 -2.08 -4.07
CA VAL A 18 -6.03 -1.98 -5.41
C VAL A 18 -7.46 -1.49 -5.36
N HIS A 19 -8.22 -1.92 -4.35
CA HIS A 19 -9.62 -1.59 -4.12
C HIS A 19 -10.56 -1.88 -5.30
N LEU A 20 -10.46 -3.07 -5.91
CA LEU A 20 -11.46 -3.53 -6.90
C LEU A 20 -12.85 -3.51 -6.24
N GLY A 21 -13.78 -2.72 -6.78
CA GLY A 21 -15.08 -2.45 -6.17
C GLY A 21 -15.29 -0.97 -5.84
N SER A 22 -14.20 -0.20 -5.79
CA SER A 22 -14.22 1.25 -5.62
C SER A 22 -14.16 1.98 -6.96
N LYS A 23 -14.87 3.12 -7.05
CA LYS A 23 -14.81 4.02 -8.22
C LYS A 23 -13.44 4.68 -8.43
N GLY A 24 -12.62 4.75 -7.37
CA GLY A 24 -11.27 5.32 -7.45
C GLY A 24 -10.22 4.38 -8.06
N CYS A 25 -10.52 3.08 -8.14
CA CYS A 25 -9.59 2.05 -8.60
C CYS A 25 -9.13 2.30 -10.05
N GLN A 26 -7.82 2.37 -10.24
CA GLN A 26 -7.15 2.50 -11.53
C GLN A 26 -6.92 1.13 -12.19
N ALA A 27 -7.99 0.32 -12.31
CA ALA A 27 -7.91 -1.06 -12.81
C ALA A 27 -7.31 -1.18 -14.23
N GLU A 28 -7.58 -0.22 -15.12
CA GLU A 28 -7.00 -0.22 -16.47
C GLU A 28 -5.48 -0.04 -16.47
N ARG A 29 -4.97 0.78 -15.55
CA ARG A 29 -3.52 0.97 -15.37
C ARG A 29 -2.87 -0.28 -14.80
N LEU A 30 -3.52 -0.92 -13.82
CA LEU A 30 -3.04 -2.19 -13.27
C LEU A 30 -3.02 -3.28 -14.34
N LEU A 31 -4.05 -3.36 -15.17
CA LEU A 31 -4.10 -4.28 -16.30
C LEU A 31 -2.93 -4.06 -17.27
N ASP A 32 -2.67 -2.80 -17.61
CA ASP A 32 -1.57 -2.45 -18.51
C ASP A 32 -0.20 -2.74 -17.89
N PHE A 33 -0.02 -2.43 -16.61
CA PHE A 33 1.18 -2.81 -15.86
C PHE A 33 1.40 -4.31 -15.87
N LEU A 34 0.37 -5.10 -15.56
CA LEU A 34 0.44 -6.57 -15.57
C LEU A 34 0.62 -7.15 -16.97
N LYS A 35 0.41 -6.40 -18.06
CA LYS A 35 0.75 -6.83 -19.43
C LYS A 35 2.24 -6.69 -19.69
N HIS A 36 2.86 -5.61 -19.21
CA HIS A 36 4.26 -5.28 -19.46
C HIS A 36 5.23 -5.87 -18.43
N HIS A 37 4.74 -6.38 -17.31
CA HIS A 37 5.55 -6.99 -16.26
C HIS A 37 5.10 -8.42 -15.93
N GLU A 38 6.09 -9.30 -15.76
CA GLU A 38 5.94 -10.69 -15.35
C GLU A 38 6.75 -10.96 -14.10
N ALA A 39 6.28 -11.91 -13.28
CA ALA A 39 7.03 -12.38 -12.14
C ALA A 39 6.78 -13.85 -11.85
N GLU A 40 7.78 -14.51 -11.27
CA GLU A 40 7.68 -15.89 -10.79
C GLU A 40 6.76 -15.99 -9.56
N HIS A 41 6.75 -14.95 -8.72
CA HIS A 41 5.87 -14.84 -7.55
C HIS A 41 5.18 -13.47 -7.55
N ILE A 42 3.86 -13.44 -7.39
CA ILE A 42 3.08 -12.22 -7.18
C ILE A 42 2.48 -12.28 -5.77
N TYR A 43 2.83 -11.30 -4.93
CA TYR A 43 2.21 -11.08 -3.64
C TYR A 43 1.13 -10.00 -3.79
N LEU A 44 -0.06 -10.33 -3.33
CA LEU A 44 -1.21 -9.45 -3.24
C LEU A 44 -1.41 -9.10 -1.77
N ILE A 45 -0.91 -7.94 -1.35
CA ILE A 45 -0.73 -7.56 0.06
C ILE A 45 -1.89 -6.70 0.58
N GLY A 46 -3.08 -7.24 0.50
CA GLY A 46 -4.27 -6.67 1.14
C GLY A 46 -4.92 -5.57 0.32
N ASP A 47 -6.18 -5.31 0.68
CA ASP A 47 -7.04 -4.32 0.05
C ASP A 47 -7.09 -4.42 -1.48
N ILE A 48 -7.07 -5.66 -2.00
CA ILE A 48 -7.18 -5.92 -3.44
C ILE A 48 -8.62 -5.77 -3.89
N VAL A 49 -9.56 -6.22 -3.05
CA VAL A 49 -11.01 -6.11 -3.28
C VAL A 49 -11.60 -5.24 -2.19
N ASP A 50 -12.39 -4.25 -2.59
CA ASP A 50 -13.06 -3.36 -1.65
C ASP A 50 -14.44 -3.91 -1.24
N GLY A 51 -14.43 -4.84 -0.28
CA GLY A 51 -15.63 -5.46 0.25
C GLY A 51 -16.58 -4.46 0.92
N TRP A 52 -16.04 -3.40 1.54
CA TRP A 52 -16.84 -2.36 2.17
C TRP A 52 -17.62 -1.54 1.14
N GLN A 53 -16.97 -1.09 0.06
CA GLN A 53 -17.65 -0.37 -1.03
C GLN A 53 -18.70 -1.26 -1.70
N LEU A 54 -18.37 -2.52 -1.99
CA LEU A 54 -19.30 -3.47 -2.61
C LEU A 54 -20.56 -3.72 -1.77
N ARG A 55 -20.44 -3.74 -0.43
CA ARG A 55 -21.58 -3.83 0.49
C ARG A 55 -22.43 -2.56 0.49
N SER A 56 -21.81 -1.38 0.34
CA SER A 56 -22.52 -0.10 0.31
C SER A 56 -23.23 0.17 -1.03
N GLY A 57 -22.74 -0.40 -2.12
CA GLY A 57 -23.33 -0.32 -3.44
C GLY A 57 -22.51 -1.09 -4.45
N TRP A 58 -23.16 -2.00 -5.19
CA TRP A 58 -22.46 -2.84 -6.14
C TRP A 58 -21.87 -2.02 -7.31
N TYR A 59 -20.55 -1.96 -7.38
CA TYR A 59 -19.81 -1.37 -8.48
C TYR A 59 -18.70 -2.33 -8.93
N TRP A 60 -18.93 -3.02 -10.05
CA TRP A 60 -17.97 -3.99 -10.58
C TRP A 60 -17.91 -3.92 -12.11
N PRO A 61 -17.21 -2.90 -12.67
CA PRO A 61 -17.05 -2.78 -14.11
C PRO A 61 -16.20 -3.93 -14.68
N GLN A 62 -16.27 -4.13 -16.01
CA GLN A 62 -15.55 -5.20 -16.69
C GLN A 62 -14.03 -5.18 -16.42
N SER A 63 -13.43 -3.99 -16.31
CA SER A 63 -12.00 -3.82 -16.03
C SER A 63 -11.57 -4.51 -14.72
N HIS A 64 -12.44 -4.58 -13.71
CA HIS A 64 -12.14 -5.29 -12.46
C HIS A 64 -12.11 -6.80 -12.66
N ASN A 65 -13.09 -7.34 -13.39
CA ASN A 65 -13.08 -8.75 -13.77
C ASN A 65 -11.84 -9.08 -14.62
N ASP A 66 -11.43 -8.19 -15.52
CA ASP A 66 -10.25 -8.39 -16.35
C ASP A 66 -8.97 -8.46 -15.50
N VAL A 67 -8.84 -7.66 -14.42
CA VAL A 67 -7.71 -7.76 -13.47
C VAL A 67 -7.67 -9.15 -12.85
N VAL A 68 -8.79 -9.61 -12.30
CA VAL A 68 -8.92 -10.94 -11.68
C VAL A 68 -8.55 -12.03 -12.70
N GLN A 69 -9.09 -11.96 -13.92
CA GLN A 69 -8.79 -12.92 -14.98
C GLN A 69 -7.32 -12.88 -15.40
N LYS A 70 -6.69 -11.70 -15.43
CA LYS A 70 -5.26 -11.55 -15.73
C LYS A 70 -4.40 -12.23 -14.66
N LEU A 71 -4.72 -12.07 -13.37
CA LEU A 71 -4.04 -12.76 -12.26
C LEU A 71 -4.24 -14.28 -12.33
N LEU A 72 -5.47 -14.75 -12.52
CA LEU A 72 -5.74 -16.19 -12.69
C LEU A 72 -5.03 -16.78 -13.91
N ARG A 73 -4.86 -16.01 -14.99
CA ARG A 73 -4.05 -16.41 -16.15
C ARG A 73 -2.56 -16.51 -15.80
N ARG A 74 -2.03 -15.63 -14.94
CA ARG A 74 -0.65 -15.70 -14.44
C ARG A 74 -0.44 -16.99 -13.63
N ALA A 75 -1.35 -17.28 -12.70
CA ALA A 75 -1.31 -18.51 -11.90
C ALA A 75 -1.32 -19.77 -12.79
N ARG A 76 -2.22 -19.84 -13.78
CA ARG A 76 -2.28 -20.96 -14.73
C ARG A 76 -1.05 -21.12 -15.62
N LYS A 77 -0.26 -20.06 -15.80
CA LYS A 77 1.02 -20.10 -16.53
C LYS A 77 2.20 -20.47 -15.62
N GLY A 78 1.98 -20.70 -14.33
CA GLY A 78 3.00 -21.16 -13.39
C GLY A 78 3.50 -20.10 -12.42
N ALA A 79 3.01 -18.85 -12.48
CA ALA A 79 3.35 -17.86 -11.46
C ALA A 79 2.71 -18.25 -10.12
N ARG A 80 3.48 -18.23 -9.04
CA ARG A 80 2.93 -18.38 -7.69
C ARG A 80 2.22 -17.10 -7.30
N ILE A 81 1.01 -17.19 -6.74
CA ILE A 81 0.30 -16.02 -6.25
C ILE A 81 -0.08 -16.25 -4.79
N THR A 82 0.40 -15.37 -3.92
CA THR A 82 0.08 -15.38 -2.49
C THR A 82 -0.73 -14.13 -2.18
N TYR A 83 -1.86 -14.32 -1.51
CA TYR A 83 -2.78 -13.28 -1.11
C TYR A 83 -2.75 -13.14 0.40
N VAL A 84 -2.43 -11.94 0.88
CA VAL A 84 -2.46 -11.56 2.29
C VAL A 84 -3.61 -10.57 2.45
N PRO A 85 -4.76 -10.94 3.04
CA PRO A 85 -5.88 -10.03 3.23
C PRO A 85 -5.55 -8.83 4.13
N GLY A 86 -6.15 -7.69 3.80
CA GLY A 86 -6.20 -6.45 4.57
C GLY A 86 -7.55 -6.23 5.25
N ASN A 87 -7.89 -4.97 5.50
CA ASN A 87 -9.13 -4.61 6.19
C ASN A 87 -10.34 -4.50 5.24
N HIS A 88 -10.16 -4.08 3.99
CA HIS A 88 -11.26 -3.98 3.03
C HIS A 88 -11.71 -5.34 2.48
N ASP A 89 -10.81 -6.33 2.46
CA ASP A 89 -11.07 -7.70 2.05
C ASP A 89 -11.01 -8.69 3.23
N GLU A 90 -11.38 -8.22 4.43
CA GLU A 90 -11.42 -9.00 5.68
C GLU A 90 -12.21 -10.33 5.56
N PHE A 91 -13.18 -10.40 4.65
CA PHE A 91 -13.96 -11.61 4.39
C PHE A 91 -13.11 -12.77 3.86
N LEU A 92 -11.92 -12.51 3.32
CA LEU A 92 -10.96 -13.53 2.89
C LEU A 92 -10.17 -14.15 4.05
N ARG A 93 -10.20 -13.54 5.24
CA ARG A 93 -9.50 -14.07 6.43
C ARG A 93 -10.09 -15.42 6.88
N ASP A 94 -11.38 -15.64 6.65
CA ASP A 94 -12.05 -16.93 6.89
C ASP A 94 -11.56 -18.06 5.97
N TYR A 95 -10.75 -17.74 4.96
CA TYR A 95 -10.27 -18.65 3.92
C TYR A 95 -8.75 -18.86 3.96
N TYR A 96 -8.09 -18.58 5.09
CA TYR A 96 -6.67 -18.89 5.25
C TYR A 96 -6.36 -20.38 5.00
N GLY A 97 -5.25 -20.64 4.32
CA GLY A 97 -4.83 -21.98 3.90
C GLY A 97 -5.60 -22.55 2.72
N THR A 98 -6.55 -21.80 2.14
CA THR A 98 -7.24 -22.22 0.92
C THR A 98 -6.48 -21.81 -0.34
N HIS A 99 -6.68 -22.59 -1.40
CA HIS A 99 -6.20 -22.27 -2.73
C HIS A 99 -7.38 -22.11 -3.69
N PHE A 100 -7.51 -20.96 -4.34
CA PHE A 100 -8.50 -20.74 -5.40
C PHE A 100 -7.83 -20.33 -6.71
N GLY A 101 -8.03 -21.14 -7.76
CA GLY A 101 -7.51 -20.81 -9.09
C GLY A 101 -5.99 -20.61 -9.15
N GLY A 102 -5.24 -21.23 -8.22
CA GLY A 102 -3.78 -21.08 -8.09
C GLY A 102 -3.33 -19.88 -7.23
N ILE A 103 -4.25 -19.22 -6.53
CA ILE A 103 -3.96 -18.18 -5.53
C ILE A 103 -4.09 -18.80 -4.14
N GLU A 104 -3.05 -18.68 -3.34
CA GLU A 104 -3.01 -19.12 -1.94
C GLU A 104 -3.34 -17.96 -1.01
N VAL A 105 -4.28 -18.12 -0.07
CA VAL A 105 -4.56 -17.09 0.93
C VAL A 105 -3.90 -17.43 2.25
N VAL A 106 -3.12 -16.49 2.78
CA VAL A 106 -2.39 -16.64 4.04
C VAL A 106 -2.54 -15.39 4.90
N GLU A 107 -2.35 -15.53 6.20
CA GLU A 107 -2.34 -14.39 7.12
C GLU A 107 -1.08 -13.53 6.96
N THR A 108 0.07 -14.20 6.85
CA THR A 108 1.37 -13.58 6.55
C THR A 108 2.19 -14.55 5.70
N ALA A 109 3.23 -14.05 5.03
CA ALA A 109 4.17 -14.89 4.29
C ALA A 109 5.62 -14.51 4.57
N ILE A 110 6.54 -15.46 4.43
CA ILE A 110 7.98 -15.19 4.43
C ILE A 110 8.48 -15.29 3.00
N HIS A 111 8.90 -14.14 2.46
CA HIS A 111 9.59 -14.06 1.19
C HIS A 111 11.10 -14.18 1.41
N ALA A 112 11.73 -15.21 0.86
CA ALA A 112 13.19 -15.30 0.82
C ALA A 112 13.70 -14.48 -0.36
N GLY A 113 14.35 -13.35 -0.12
CA GLY A 113 14.93 -12.48 -1.14
C GLY A 113 16.16 -13.10 -1.80
N ALA A 114 16.43 -12.72 -3.05
CA ALA A 114 17.66 -13.12 -3.76
C ALA A 114 18.91 -12.43 -3.18
N ASP A 115 18.73 -11.36 -2.39
CA ASP A 115 19.78 -10.73 -1.59
C ASP A 115 20.17 -11.53 -0.33
N GLY A 116 19.52 -12.68 -0.10
CA GLY A 116 19.74 -13.55 1.05
C GLY A 116 18.95 -13.18 2.30
N ARG A 117 18.17 -12.08 2.27
CA ARG A 117 17.35 -11.66 3.40
C ARG A 117 15.99 -12.37 3.41
N ARG A 118 15.42 -12.55 4.59
CA ARG A 118 14.03 -12.97 4.77
C ARG A 118 13.16 -11.75 5.00
N TYR A 119 12.07 -11.65 4.25
CA TYR A 119 11.10 -10.56 4.33
C TYR A 119 9.77 -11.08 4.86
N LEU A 120 9.27 -10.47 5.94
CA LEU A 120 7.88 -10.66 6.37
C LEU A 120 6.96 -9.90 5.42
N VAL A 121 6.02 -10.59 4.78
CA VAL A 121 4.98 -10.00 3.95
C VAL A 121 3.68 -9.97 4.75
N ILE A 122 3.18 -8.77 5.01
CA ILE A 122 1.99 -8.50 5.84
C ILE A 122 1.31 -7.21 5.38
N HIS A 123 -0.02 -7.10 5.42
CA HIS A 123 -0.69 -5.88 4.97
C HIS A 123 -0.42 -4.66 5.89
N GLY A 124 -0.75 -4.76 7.18
CA GLY A 124 -0.40 -3.75 8.19
C GLY A 124 -1.59 -3.20 8.98
N ASP A 125 -2.81 -3.41 8.52
CA ASP A 125 -4.07 -2.98 9.17
C ASP A 125 -4.23 -3.47 10.62
N LEU A 126 -3.73 -4.66 10.95
CA LEU A 126 -3.76 -5.19 12.32
C LEU A 126 -3.07 -4.25 13.33
N PHE A 127 -2.14 -3.41 12.87
CA PHE A 127 -1.42 -2.45 13.71
C PHE A 127 -2.15 -1.12 13.88
N ASP A 128 -3.21 -0.84 13.11
CA ASP A 128 -4.03 0.35 13.33
C ASP A 128 -4.70 0.33 14.70
N LEU A 129 -5.18 -0.83 15.15
CA LEU A 129 -5.75 -1.00 16.49
C LEU A 129 -4.71 -0.72 17.58
N ILE A 130 -3.46 -1.15 17.36
CA ILE A 130 -2.36 -0.96 18.32
C ILE A 130 -1.92 0.51 18.33
N VAL A 131 -1.72 1.12 17.17
CA VAL A 131 -1.30 2.53 17.05
C VAL A 131 -2.42 3.46 17.49
N THR A 132 -3.69 3.20 17.16
CA THR A 132 -4.82 4.02 17.63
C THR A 132 -5.03 3.91 19.13
N GLN A 133 -4.77 2.73 19.73
CA GLN A 133 -4.73 2.58 21.18
C GLN A 133 -3.56 3.35 21.82
N ALA A 134 -2.35 3.25 21.27
CA ALA A 134 -1.23 4.10 21.70
C ALA A 134 -1.54 5.59 21.48
N ARG A 135 -2.36 5.94 20.48
CA ARG A 135 -2.75 7.32 20.19
C ARG A 135 -3.72 7.89 21.21
N TRP A 136 -4.62 7.13 21.85
CA TRP A 136 -5.45 7.71 22.94
C TRP A 136 -4.59 8.03 24.18
N LEU A 137 -3.56 7.22 24.44
CA LEU A 137 -2.54 7.49 25.47
C LEU A 137 -1.71 8.73 25.12
N ALA A 138 -1.25 8.83 23.87
CA ALA A 138 -0.55 10.01 23.37
C ALA A 138 -1.45 11.25 23.33
N LEU A 139 -2.74 11.10 23.00
CA LEU A 139 -3.75 12.15 23.00
C LEU A 139 -4.08 12.64 24.41
N LEU A 140 -3.99 11.78 25.43
CA LEU A 140 -4.05 12.19 26.84
C LEU A 140 -2.87 13.11 27.18
N GLY A 141 -1.67 12.76 26.70
CA GLY A 141 -0.48 13.62 26.76
C GLY A 141 -0.62 14.93 25.96
N ASP A 142 -1.17 14.86 24.75
CA ASP A 142 -1.44 16.03 23.92
C ASP A 142 -2.57 16.88 24.50
N LYS A 143 -3.53 16.31 25.24
CA LYS A 143 -4.57 17.06 25.96
C LYS A 143 -3.97 17.78 27.16
N ALA A 144 -2.98 17.20 27.84
CA ALA A 144 -2.16 17.92 28.82
C ALA A 144 -1.33 19.03 28.15
N TYR A 145 -0.84 18.82 26.94
CA TYR A 145 -0.17 19.84 26.13
C TYR A 145 -1.12 20.93 25.62
N GLU A 146 -2.35 20.59 25.24
CA GLU A 146 -3.40 21.55 24.88
C GLU A 146 -3.90 22.32 26.10
N VAL A 147 -3.96 21.68 27.28
CA VAL A 147 -4.17 22.37 28.56
C VAL A 147 -3.00 23.30 28.86
N ALA A 148 -1.76 22.91 28.56
CA ALA A 148 -0.59 23.79 28.66
C ALA A 148 -0.64 24.93 27.62
N ILE A 149 -1.14 24.69 26.41
CA ILE A 149 -1.39 25.71 25.39
C ILE A 149 -2.57 26.60 25.78
N ALA A 150 -3.62 26.08 26.41
CA ALA A 150 -4.76 26.83 26.90
C ALA A 150 -4.33 27.70 28.09
N ALA A 151 -3.49 27.18 28.99
CA ALA A 151 -2.79 27.94 30.01
C ALA A 151 -1.90 29.01 29.38
N ASN A 152 -1.19 28.68 28.28
CA ASN A 152 -0.43 29.66 27.48
C ASN A 152 -1.34 30.66 26.75
N ARG A 153 -2.58 30.30 26.39
CA ARG A 153 -3.58 31.20 25.78
C ARG A 153 -4.24 32.08 26.82
N ILE A 154 -4.40 31.63 28.06
CA ILE A 154 -4.83 32.43 29.20
C ILE A 154 -3.71 33.39 29.59
N PHE A 155 -2.46 32.91 29.62
CA PHE A 155 -1.25 33.72 29.73
C PHE A 155 -1.16 34.75 28.59
N ASN A 156 -1.45 34.36 27.35
CA ASN A 156 -1.50 35.27 26.20
C ASN A 156 -2.79 36.11 26.15
N ALA A 157 -3.85 35.75 26.87
CA ALA A 157 -5.05 36.56 27.05
C ALA A 157 -4.80 37.66 28.09
N ALA A 158 -4.07 37.34 29.16
CA ALA A 158 -3.44 38.33 30.02
C ALA A 158 -2.47 39.22 29.22
N ARG A 159 -1.71 38.64 28.29
CA ARG A 159 -0.85 39.38 27.34
C ARG A 159 -1.61 40.20 26.29
N ARG A 160 -2.84 39.81 25.92
CA ARG A 160 -3.77 40.56 25.06
C ARG A 160 -4.38 41.74 25.79
N ARG A 161 -4.70 41.58 27.08
CA ARG A 161 -4.99 42.68 28.01
C ARG A 161 -3.80 43.66 28.14
N LEU A 162 -2.60 43.21 27.76
CA LEU A 162 -1.38 44.02 27.62
C LEU A 162 -1.06 44.41 26.15
N GLY A 163 -1.90 44.08 25.15
CA GLY A 163 -1.89 44.73 23.81
C GLY A 163 -1.40 43.98 22.54
N PHE A 164 -1.39 42.63 22.42
CA PHE A 164 -0.90 41.92 21.20
C PHE A 164 -1.91 40.91 20.56
N PRO A 165 -1.97 40.61 19.23
CA PRO A 165 -3.00 39.74 18.58
C PRO A 165 -2.55 38.29 18.21
N TYR A 166 -3.46 37.26 18.05
CA TYR A 166 -3.26 36.07 17.13
C TYR A 166 -4.33 34.91 16.98
N TRP A 167 -4.44 34.29 15.77
CA TRP A 167 -4.84 32.88 15.41
C TRP A 167 -4.09 32.37 14.13
N SER A 168 -3.93 31.05 13.92
CA SER A 168 -3.03 30.45 12.91
C SER A 168 -3.50 29.14 12.26
N LEU A 169 -3.81 29.19 10.97
CA LEU A 169 -3.93 28.02 10.09
C LEU A 169 -2.62 27.23 9.99
N SER A 170 -1.48 27.90 10.09
CA SER A 170 -0.16 27.26 10.07
C SER A 170 0.10 26.37 11.29
N GLN A 171 -0.47 26.69 12.47
CA GLN A 171 -0.42 25.83 13.66
C GLN A 171 -1.27 24.57 13.46
N TRP A 172 -2.47 24.69 12.87
CA TRP A 172 -3.32 23.53 12.58
C TRP A 172 -2.67 22.60 11.54
N ALA A 173 -2.15 23.14 10.45
CA ALA A 173 -1.44 22.36 9.44
C ALA A 173 -0.19 21.68 10.03
N LYS A 174 0.58 22.40 10.86
CA LYS A 174 1.76 21.85 11.55
C LYS A 174 1.39 20.69 12.49
N LEU A 175 0.26 20.78 13.20
CA LEU A 175 -0.23 19.71 14.07
C LEU A 175 -0.67 18.49 13.25
N LYS A 176 -1.39 18.67 12.13
CA LYS A 176 -1.78 17.57 11.25
C LYS A 176 -0.56 16.85 10.66
N VAL A 177 0.44 17.59 10.18
CA VAL A 177 1.69 17.03 9.67
C VAL A 177 2.43 16.26 10.77
N LYS A 178 2.56 16.84 11.97
CA LYS A 178 3.22 16.15 13.10
C LYS A 178 2.52 14.84 13.45
N ASN A 179 1.19 14.84 13.49
CA ASN A 179 0.42 13.65 13.83
C ASN A 179 0.55 12.55 12.77
N ALA A 180 0.56 12.92 11.48
CA ALA A 180 0.79 11.97 10.39
C ALA A 180 2.21 11.37 10.46
N VAL A 181 3.24 12.21 10.68
CA VAL A 181 4.64 11.75 10.81
C VAL A 181 4.81 10.82 12.00
N ASN A 182 4.21 11.15 13.15
CA ASN A 182 4.25 10.29 14.32
C ASN A 182 3.56 8.95 14.06
N TYR A 183 2.39 8.96 13.42
CA TYR A 183 1.68 7.74 13.06
C TYR A 183 2.51 6.84 12.14
N ILE A 184 3.12 7.41 11.08
CA ILE A 184 4.00 6.66 10.17
C ILE A 184 5.17 6.06 10.94
N GLY A 185 5.81 6.83 11.83
CA GLY A 185 6.93 6.34 12.62
C GLY A 185 6.57 5.20 13.58
N GLU A 186 5.41 5.26 14.22
CA GLU A 186 4.91 4.17 15.09
C GLU A 186 4.50 2.92 14.28
N PHE A 187 3.89 3.13 13.11
CA PHE A 187 3.56 2.06 12.17
C PHE A 187 4.83 1.33 11.68
N GLU A 188 5.80 2.09 11.20
CA GLU A 188 7.13 1.62 10.77
C GLU A 188 7.83 0.82 11.88
N ARG A 189 7.80 1.32 13.12
CA ARG A 189 8.39 0.63 14.29
C ARG A 189 7.70 -0.69 14.57
N THR A 190 6.37 -0.68 14.61
CA THR A 190 5.59 -1.88 14.97
C THR A 190 5.78 -3.00 13.95
N LEU A 191 5.85 -2.65 12.66
CA LEU A 191 6.15 -3.61 11.60
C LEU A 191 7.57 -4.16 11.68
N ALA A 192 8.55 -3.34 12.04
CA ALA A 192 9.92 -3.81 12.25
C ALA A 192 9.99 -4.80 13.43
N ASP A 193 9.29 -4.52 14.53
CA ASP A 193 9.22 -5.42 15.68
C ASP A 193 8.53 -6.74 15.33
N GLU A 194 7.46 -6.71 14.53
CA GLU A 194 6.80 -7.92 14.07
C GLU A 194 7.70 -8.74 13.15
N ALA A 195 8.36 -8.12 12.18
CA ALA A 195 9.32 -8.80 11.31
C ALA A 195 10.42 -9.51 12.12
N LEU A 196 10.92 -8.86 13.17
CA LEU A 196 11.89 -9.47 14.08
C LEU A 196 11.33 -10.70 14.80
N ARG A 197 10.07 -10.68 15.26
CA ARG A 197 9.41 -11.85 15.89
C ARG A 197 9.30 -13.04 14.94
N HIS A 198 9.15 -12.79 13.65
CA HIS A 198 9.15 -13.81 12.59
C HIS A 198 10.55 -14.21 12.13
N GLY A 199 11.61 -13.65 12.73
CA GLY A 199 13.00 -13.91 12.38
C GLY A 199 13.35 -13.45 10.96
N ALA A 200 12.75 -12.35 10.51
CA ALA A 200 12.99 -11.72 9.22
C ALA A 200 13.96 -10.52 9.35
N GLU A 201 14.70 -10.20 8.29
CA GLU A 201 15.56 -9.00 8.19
C GLU A 201 14.96 -7.89 7.30
N GLY A 202 13.76 -8.12 6.76
CA GLY A 202 12.93 -7.09 6.16
C GLY A 202 11.43 -7.28 6.40
N VAL A 203 10.65 -6.25 6.09
CA VAL A 203 9.20 -6.27 6.04
C VAL A 203 8.71 -5.64 4.74
N ILE A 204 7.71 -6.25 4.10
CA ILE A 204 7.03 -5.77 2.91
C ILE A 204 5.53 -5.65 3.24
N CYS A 205 5.01 -4.42 3.20
CA CYS A 205 3.66 -4.10 3.62
C CYS A 205 2.91 -3.16 2.67
N GLY A 206 1.67 -2.78 3.04
CA GLY A 206 0.81 -1.84 2.34
C GLY A 206 0.10 -0.88 3.29
N HIS A 207 -1.19 -0.65 3.10
CA HIS A 207 -2.12 0.02 4.02
C HIS A 207 -2.00 1.55 4.12
N ILE A 208 -0.78 2.11 4.20
CA ILE A 208 -0.59 3.57 4.35
C ILE A 208 -0.46 4.32 3.02
N HIS A 209 -0.59 3.61 1.88
CA HIS A 209 -0.61 4.14 0.50
C HIS A 209 0.62 5.00 0.13
N HIS A 210 1.76 4.79 0.80
CA HIS A 210 2.98 5.54 0.57
C HIS A 210 4.12 4.62 0.17
N ALA A 211 4.34 4.47 -1.14
CA ALA A 211 5.41 3.62 -1.66
C ALA A 211 6.79 4.07 -1.13
N ALA A 212 7.49 3.18 -0.43
CA ALA A 212 8.77 3.48 0.19
C ALA A 212 9.67 2.25 0.26
N ILE A 213 10.98 2.46 0.10
CA ILE A 213 12.02 1.47 0.38
C ILE A 213 13.07 2.17 1.23
N ARG A 214 13.21 1.77 2.49
CA ARG A 214 14.09 2.41 3.47
C ARG A 214 14.68 1.38 4.42
N ASP A 215 15.81 1.72 5.02
CA ASP A 215 16.35 0.97 6.15
C ASP A 215 15.98 1.72 7.43
N ILE A 216 15.22 1.07 8.31
CA ILE A 216 14.72 1.64 9.58
C ILE A 216 14.93 0.62 10.69
N PHE A 217 15.31 1.04 11.89
CA PHE A 217 15.45 0.15 13.05
C PHE A 217 16.31 -1.12 12.80
N GLY A 218 17.27 -1.08 11.87
CA GLY A 218 18.08 -2.25 11.47
C GLY A 218 17.37 -3.24 10.54
N MET A 219 16.19 -2.90 10.04
CA MET A 219 15.31 -3.69 9.19
C MET A 219 15.15 -3.05 7.82
N ARG A 220 15.05 -3.86 6.76
CA ARG A 220 14.65 -3.36 5.44
C ARG A 220 13.13 -3.18 5.41
N TYR A 221 12.67 -1.94 5.41
CA TYR A 221 11.26 -1.59 5.30
C TYR A 221 10.88 -1.27 3.86
N VAL A 222 9.83 -1.93 3.40
CA VAL A 222 9.30 -1.82 2.06
C VAL A 222 7.79 -1.63 2.19
N ASN A 223 7.29 -0.49 1.77
CA ASN A 223 5.86 -0.24 1.71
C ASN A 223 5.42 -0.12 0.26
N CYS A 224 4.37 -0.86 -0.09
CA CYS A 224 3.66 -0.68 -1.33
C CYS A 224 2.91 0.66 -1.31
N GLY A 225 2.74 1.25 -2.49
CA GLY A 225 1.69 2.25 -2.68
C GLY A 225 0.39 1.54 -3.02
N ASP A 226 -0.39 2.17 -3.88
CA ASP A 226 -1.78 1.84 -4.15
C ASP A 226 -2.08 1.93 -5.66
N TRP A 227 -3.24 1.42 -6.08
CA TRP A 227 -3.76 1.57 -7.44
C TRP A 227 -4.99 2.47 -7.49
N VAL A 228 -4.94 3.59 -6.76
CA VAL A 228 -5.95 4.65 -6.77
C VAL A 228 -5.31 5.98 -7.17
N GLU A 229 -4.22 6.36 -6.50
CA GLU A 229 -3.44 7.59 -6.70
C GLU A 229 -2.03 7.30 -7.20
N SER A 230 -1.24 6.49 -6.48
CA SER A 230 0.19 6.35 -6.79
C SER A 230 0.48 5.45 -7.99
N CYS A 231 -0.37 4.45 -8.25
CA CYS A 231 -0.21 3.43 -9.29
C CYS A 231 1.18 2.79 -9.27
N THR A 232 1.56 2.23 -8.12
CA THR A 232 2.89 1.65 -7.92
C THR A 232 2.85 0.16 -7.58
N ALA A 233 3.92 -0.54 -7.90
CA ALA A 233 4.21 -1.88 -7.39
C ALA A 233 5.68 -1.95 -6.95
N ILE A 234 5.98 -2.84 -6.00
CA ILE A 234 7.38 -3.18 -5.70
C ILE A 234 7.78 -4.38 -6.54
N ALA A 235 8.94 -4.30 -7.18
CA ALA A 235 9.50 -5.36 -7.99
C ALA A 235 10.85 -5.80 -7.41
N GLU A 236 11.02 -7.11 -7.24
CA GLU A 236 12.30 -7.74 -6.92
C GLU A 236 12.94 -8.26 -8.20
N HIS A 237 14.15 -7.82 -8.47
CA HIS A 237 14.98 -8.28 -9.59
C HIS A 237 15.63 -9.63 -9.26
N ALA A 238 16.14 -10.32 -10.30
CA ALA A 238 16.83 -11.60 -10.12
C ALA A 238 18.10 -11.51 -9.25
N ASP A 239 18.68 -10.31 -9.14
CA ASP A 239 19.85 -10.01 -8.29
C ASP A 239 19.49 -9.59 -6.85
N GLY A 240 18.20 -9.60 -6.50
CA GLY A 240 17.69 -9.22 -5.18
C GLY A 240 17.45 -7.72 -5.00
N ARG A 241 17.73 -6.88 -6.01
CA ARG A 241 17.41 -5.46 -5.93
C ARG A 241 15.90 -5.25 -5.90
N LEU A 242 15.42 -4.44 -4.95
CA LEU A 242 14.03 -3.98 -4.89
C LEU A 242 13.88 -2.63 -5.59
N GLU A 243 12.84 -2.48 -6.40
CA GLU A 243 12.51 -1.29 -7.18
C GLU A 243 11.04 -0.90 -6.97
N ILE A 244 10.76 0.39 -6.76
CA ILE A 244 9.40 0.93 -6.88
C ILE A 244 9.14 1.21 -8.36
N VAL A 245 8.17 0.53 -8.96
CA VAL A 245 7.76 0.75 -10.35
C VAL A 245 6.49 1.60 -10.35
N THR A 246 6.57 2.82 -10.88
CA THR A 246 5.42 3.74 -11.02
C THR A 246 4.79 3.63 -12.41
N TRP A 247 3.47 3.55 -12.48
CA TRP A 247 2.70 3.35 -13.73
C TRP A 247 1.58 4.38 -13.96
N THR A 248 1.89 5.66 -13.71
CA THR A 248 0.96 6.80 -13.87
C THR A 248 0.89 7.35 -15.30
N ASP A 249 1.88 7.08 -16.16
CA ASP A 249 1.86 7.43 -17.58
C ASP A 249 2.56 6.32 -18.40
N PRO A 250 1.80 5.35 -18.94
CA PRO A 250 2.36 4.25 -19.72
C PRO A 250 3.09 4.75 -20.98
N ALA A 251 2.60 5.83 -21.60
CA ALA A 251 3.18 6.39 -22.83
C ALA A 251 4.57 6.99 -22.60
N ARG A 252 4.84 7.54 -21.40
CA ARG A 252 6.18 7.98 -21.00
C ARG A 252 7.08 6.85 -20.50
N SER A 253 6.50 5.71 -20.13
CA SER A 253 7.21 4.54 -19.63
C SER A 253 7.86 3.70 -20.77
N GLY A 254 7.82 4.20 -22.01
CA GLY A 254 8.43 3.58 -23.19
C GLY A 254 7.53 2.58 -23.93
N PHE A 255 6.27 2.42 -23.49
CA PHE A 255 5.29 1.54 -24.12
C PHE A 255 4.11 2.36 -24.63
N ALA A 256 4.06 2.58 -25.94
CA ALA A 256 2.93 3.27 -26.55
C ALA A 256 1.65 2.45 -26.38
N LEU A 257 0.65 3.03 -25.72
CA LEU A 257 -0.72 2.51 -25.71
C LEU A 257 -1.23 2.47 -27.16
N VAL A 258 -1.37 1.27 -27.71
CA VAL A 258 -2.08 1.08 -28.98
C VAL A 258 -3.55 1.31 -28.70
N ALA A 259 -4.09 2.42 -29.23
CA ALA A 259 -5.51 2.72 -29.16
C ALA A 259 -6.34 1.56 -29.75
N PRO A 260 -7.51 1.23 -29.19
CA PRO A 260 -8.39 0.24 -29.79
C PRO A 260 -8.80 0.68 -31.19
N PRO A 261 -8.94 -0.24 -32.17
CA PRO A 261 -9.39 0.11 -33.51
C PRO A 261 -10.78 0.73 -33.43
N ALA A 262 -10.93 1.92 -34.01
CA ALA A 262 -12.22 2.59 -34.13
C ALA A 262 -13.23 1.63 -34.77
N ALA A 263 -14.35 1.41 -34.09
CA ALA A 263 -15.46 0.65 -34.62
C ALA A 263 -15.89 1.29 -35.95
N ARG A 264 -15.72 0.57 -37.05
CA ARG A 264 -16.28 0.96 -38.34
C ARG A 264 -17.80 0.85 -38.19
N ALA A 265 -18.49 1.99 -38.22
CA ALA A 265 -19.92 2.03 -38.41
C ALA A 265 -20.26 1.35 -39.74
N ALA A 266 -21.15 0.37 -39.68
CA ALA A 266 -21.83 -0.22 -40.82
C ALA A 266 -23.06 0.61 -41.18
#